data_AF-A0A420FVW6-F1
#
_entry.id   AF-A0A420FVW6-F1
#
_cell.length_a   1.000
_cell.length_b   1.000
_cell.length_c   1.000
_cell.angle_alpha   90.00
_cell.angle_beta   90.00
_cell.angle_gamma   90.00
#
_symmetry.space_group_name_H-M   'P 1'
#
loop_
_entity.id
_entity.type
_entity.pdbx_description
1 polymer ?
#
loop_
_entity_poly.entity_id
_entity_poly.type
_entity_poly.pdbx_seq_one_letter_code
_entity_poly.pdbx_strand_id
1 'polypeptide(L)'
;MLYIKKGRSFSNFDNEVDHNVASWIEGKNYCAEFTAGNFHGLVWWNDEPGYWCVEIWQDRVYKSSYMAERLEDLIQEVQATYGFL
;
A
#
# COMPACT_ATOMS: atom_id res chain seq x y z
N MET A 1 15.33 7.86 5.33
CA MET A 1 15.34 9.23 5.92
C MET A 1 13.88 9.62 6.11
N LEU A 2 13.45 9.82 7.35
CA LEU A 2 12.05 10.02 7.75
C LEU A 2 11.71 11.51 7.80
N TYR A 3 10.57 11.93 7.25
CA TYR A 3 10.02 13.28 7.43
C TYR A 3 8.52 13.22 7.74
N ILE A 4 8.11 13.95 8.78
CA ILE A 4 6.70 14.15 9.18
C ILE A 4 6.42 15.65 9.33
N LYS A 5 5.42 16.13 8.58
CA LYS A 5 4.29 16.95 9.07
C LYS A 5 3.29 17.12 7.91
N LYS A 6 2.10 16.51 8.00
CA LYS A 6 1.09 16.53 6.90
C LYS A 6 1.65 16.11 5.53
N GLY A 7 2.65 15.23 5.52
CA GLY A 7 3.40 14.85 4.34
C GLY A 7 3.61 13.35 4.35
N ARG A 8 3.35 12.74 3.19
CA ARG A 8 3.53 11.32 2.91
C ARG A 8 4.89 10.88 3.44
N SER A 9 4.90 10.16 4.56
CA SER A 9 6.02 9.28 4.87
C SER A 9 5.86 8.11 3.92
N PHE A 10 6.89 7.76 3.18
CA PHE A 10 6.91 6.61 2.30
C PHE A 10 7.86 5.59 2.90
N SER A 11 7.39 4.36 3.00
CA SER A 11 8.18 3.19 3.29
C SER A 11 7.79 2.14 2.26
N ASN A 12 8.76 1.37 1.78
CA ASN A 12 8.56 0.50 0.64
C ASN A 12 8.15 -0.89 1.09
N PHE A 13 7.09 -1.40 0.51
CA PHE A 13 6.79 -2.82 0.41
C PHE A 13 7.42 -3.32 -0.89
N ASP A 14 8.62 -3.89 -0.81
CA ASP A 14 9.32 -4.43 -1.99
C ASP A 14 8.80 -5.85 -2.28
N ASN A 15 7.77 -5.97 -3.12
CA ASN A 15 7.11 -7.23 -3.52
C ASN A 15 6.60 -8.14 -2.38
N GLU A 16 6.76 -7.75 -1.12
CA GLU A 16 6.41 -8.53 0.06
C GLU A 16 5.88 -7.60 1.15
N VAL A 17 5.15 -8.17 2.12
CA VAL A 17 4.66 -7.45 3.28
C VAL A 17 5.81 -7.23 4.26
N ASP A 18 6.20 -5.97 4.47
CA ASP A 18 7.07 -5.57 5.58
C ASP A 18 6.20 -5.22 6.78
N HIS A 19 6.10 -6.16 7.73
CA HIS A 19 5.32 -5.98 8.95
C HIS A 19 5.83 -4.84 9.84
N ASN A 20 7.11 -4.47 9.74
CA ASN A 20 7.60 -3.29 10.47
C ASN A 20 6.95 -2.06 9.88
N VAL A 21 6.98 -1.91 8.55
CA VAL A 21 6.32 -0.80 7.86
C VAL A 21 4.82 -0.76 8.16
N ALA A 22 4.14 -1.90 8.08
CA ALA A 22 2.72 -2.02 8.40
C ALA A 22 2.41 -1.54 9.83
N SER A 23 3.14 -2.04 10.84
CA SER A 23 2.95 -1.62 12.23
C SER A 23 3.24 -0.13 12.48
N TRP A 24 4.06 0.49 11.63
CA TRP A 24 4.32 1.91 11.68
C TRP A 24 3.20 2.76 11.07
N ILE A 25 2.45 2.23 10.09
CA ILE A 25 1.40 2.93 9.35
C ILE A 25 0.03 2.71 9.98
N GLU A 26 -0.24 1.52 10.50
CA GLU A 26 -1.53 1.14 11.08
C GLU A 26 -1.95 2.13 12.18
N GLY A 27 -3.21 2.56 12.15
CA GLY A 27 -3.73 3.54 13.11
C GLY A 27 -3.27 4.98 12.87
N LYS A 28 -2.57 5.29 11.78
CA LYS A 28 -1.92 6.59 11.56
C LYS A 28 -2.19 7.11 10.16
N ASN A 29 -2.09 8.43 10.03
CA ASN A 29 -2.20 9.12 8.73
C ASN A 29 -0.87 9.06 7.94
N TYR A 30 -0.39 7.84 7.71
CA TYR A 30 0.78 7.53 6.88
C TYR A 30 0.38 6.60 5.74
N CYS A 31 1.24 6.52 4.74
CA CYS A 31 1.10 5.58 3.65
C CYS A 31 2.45 4.91 3.35
N ALA A 32 2.44 3.91 2.49
CA ALA A 32 3.62 3.22 2.02
C ALA A 32 3.50 3.03 0.51
N GLU A 33 4.64 3.01 -0.15
CA GLU A 33 4.66 2.58 -1.54
C GLU A 33 4.67 1.06 -1.57
N PHE A 34 3.81 0.48 -2.40
CA PHE A 34 3.81 -0.94 -2.72
C PHE A 34 4.04 -1.07 -4.22
N THR A 35 5.28 -1.33 -4.60
CA THR A 35 5.70 -1.28 -6.00
C THR A 35 6.22 -2.63 -6.44
N ALA A 36 5.81 -3.04 -7.63
CA ALA A 36 6.40 -4.16 -8.35
C ALA A 36 6.84 -3.71 -9.75
N GLY A 37 7.45 -4.61 -10.51
CA GLY A 37 7.99 -4.27 -11.84
C GLY A 37 6.98 -3.68 -12.83
N ASN A 38 5.69 -3.90 -12.62
CA ASN A 38 4.60 -3.59 -13.54
C ASN A 38 3.46 -2.77 -12.93
N PHE A 39 3.57 -2.33 -11.66
CA PHE A 39 2.63 -1.40 -11.06
C PHE A 39 3.27 -0.56 -9.95
N HIS A 40 2.67 0.60 -9.70
CA HIS A 40 2.92 1.42 -8.51
C HIS A 40 1.67 1.43 -7.65
N GLY A 41 1.83 1.17 -6.36
CA GLY A 41 0.75 1.15 -5.40
C GLY A 41 1.02 2.09 -4.23
N LEU A 42 -0.04 2.67 -3.67
CA LEU A 42 0.02 3.44 -2.44
C LEU A 42 -0.89 2.77 -1.40
N VAL A 43 -0.31 2.23 -0.34
CA VAL A 43 -1.01 1.51 0.73
C VAL A 43 -1.16 2.40 1.95
N TRP A 44 -2.31 2.39 2.61
CA TRP A 44 -2.52 3.07 3.89
C TRP A 44 -3.56 2.35 4.74
N TRP A 45 -3.60 2.68 6.04
CA TRP A 45 -4.66 2.24 6.93
C TRP A 45 -5.75 3.29 7.03
N ASN A 46 -7.01 2.88 6.92
CA ASN A 46 -8.17 3.75 7.11
C ASN A 46 -8.85 3.44 8.45
N ASP A 47 -8.70 4.35 9.41
CA ASP A 47 -9.21 4.22 10.78
C ASP A 47 -10.75 4.24 10.88
N GLU A 48 -11.45 4.84 9.92
CA GLU A 48 -12.91 4.94 9.99
C GLU A 48 -13.59 3.58 9.84
N PRO A 49 -13.38 2.83 8.74
CA PRO A 49 -13.91 1.49 8.61
C PRO A 49 -12.99 0.44 9.26
N GLY A 50 -11.73 0.75 9.55
CA GLY A 50 -10.75 -0.21 10.08
C GLY A 50 -10.24 -1.20 9.03
N TYR A 51 -9.82 -0.69 7.87
CA TYR A 51 -9.33 -1.50 6.75
C TYR A 51 -8.00 -0.96 6.21
N TRP A 52 -7.19 -1.87 5.66
CA TRP A 52 -6.11 -1.51 4.75
C TRP A 52 -6.69 -1.11 3.40
N CYS A 53 -6.13 -0.07 2.80
CA CYS A 53 -6.50 0.42 1.48
C CYS A 53 -5.27 0.50 0.59
N VAL A 54 -5.46 0.29 -0.71
CA VAL A 54 -4.44 0.53 -1.72
C VAL A 54 -5.03 1.12 -2.99
N GLU A 55 -4.34 2.06 -3.59
CA GLU A 55 -4.59 2.53 -4.96
C GLU A 55 -3.47 2.06 -5.88
N ILE A 56 -3.82 1.66 -7.10
CA ILE A 56 -2.89 1.08 -8.09
C ILE A 56 -2.84 1.92 -9.36
N TRP A 57 -1.62 2.14 -9.85
CA TRP A 57 -1.30 2.77 -11.12
C TRP A 57 -0.39 1.88 -11.97
N GLN A 58 -0.61 1.89 -13.28
CA GLN A 58 0.34 1.35 -14.28
C GLN A 58 0.50 2.37 -15.40
N ASP A 59 1.72 2.59 -15.87
CA ASP A 59 2.04 3.59 -16.89
C ASP A 59 1.49 5.00 -16.58
N ARG A 60 1.50 5.37 -15.30
CA ARG A 60 0.95 6.63 -14.76
C ARG A 60 -0.57 6.78 -14.92
N VAL A 61 -1.27 5.70 -15.24
CA VAL A 61 -2.73 5.65 -15.35
C VAL A 61 -3.30 4.90 -14.14
N TYR A 62 -4.24 5.53 -13.44
CA TYR A 62 -4.99 4.89 -12.37
C TYR A 62 -5.74 3.65 -12.88
N LYS A 63 -5.67 2.54 -12.14
CA LYS A 63 -6.33 1.29 -12.51
C LYS A 63 -7.48 0.96 -11.59
N SER A 64 -7.24 0.94 -10.29
CA SER A 64 -8.19 0.43 -9.31
C SER A 64 -7.77 0.79 -7.89
N SER A 65 -8.70 0.58 -6.96
CA SER A 65 -8.48 0.63 -5.53
C SER A 65 -9.05 -0.62 -4.88
N TYR A 66 -8.40 -1.07 -3.81
CA TYR A 66 -8.80 -2.25 -3.04
C TYR A 66 -8.83 -1.92 -1.56
N MET A 67 -9.61 -2.69 -0.80
CA MET A 67 -9.62 -2.64 0.66
C MET A 67 -9.77 -4.04 1.26
N ALA A 68 -9.09 -4.29 2.37
CA ALA A 68 -9.17 -5.55 3.10
C ALA A 68 -8.87 -5.33 4.59
N GLU A 69 -9.44 -6.16 5.47
CA GLU A 69 -9.17 -6.09 6.91
C GLU A 69 -7.73 -6.47 7.22
N ARG A 70 -7.18 -7.38 6.42
CA ARG A 70 -5.82 -7.89 6.53
C ARG A 70 -4.97 -7.38 5.39
N LEU A 71 -3.77 -6.90 5.72
CA LEU A 71 -2.83 -6.41 4.73
C LEU A 71 -2.39 -7.51 3.77
N GLU A 72 -2.26 -8.76 4.25
CA GLU A 72 -1.82 -9.88 3.42
C GLU A 72 -2.83 -10.19 2.31
N ASP A 73 -4.11 -10.14 2.62
CA ASP A 73 -5.19 -10.38 1.65
C ASP A 73 -5.17 -9.29 0.56
N LEU A 74 -4.97 -8.04 0.97
CA LEU A 74 -4.85 -6.89 0.06
C LEU A 74 -3.67 -7.05 -0.90
N ILE A 75 -2.50 -7.39 -0.38
CA ILE A 75 -1.26 -7.56 -1.16
C ILE A 75 -1.40 -8.76 -2.09
N GLN A 76 -1.94 -9.88 -1.61
CA GLN A 76 -2.16 -11.07 -2.41
C GLN A 76 -3.12 -10.80 -3.59
N GLU A 77 -4.20 -10.05 -3.37
CA GLU A 77 -5.15 -9.69 -4.43
C GLU A 77 -4.50 -8.78 -5.49
N VAL A 78 -3.75 -7.76 -5.07
CA VAL A 78 -3.04 -6.87 -5.99
C VAL A 78 -1.96 -7.64 -6.77
N GLN A 79 -1.20 -8.52 -6.13
CA GLN A 79 -0.20 -9.34 -6.82
C GLN A 79 -0.82 -10.36 -7.77
N ALA A 80 -1.94 -10.97 -7.40
CA ALA A 80 -2.65 -11.87 -8.31
C ALA A 80 -3.16 -11.14 -9.56
N THR A 81 -3.60 -9.89 -9.40
CA THR A 81 -4.16 -9.07 -10.48
C THR A 81 -3.09 -8.42 -11.35
N TYR A 82 -2.06 -7.87 -10.72
CA TYR A 82 -1.06 -7.02 -11.36
C TYR A 82 0.35 -7.52 -11.24
N GLY A 83 0.68 -8.56 -10.46
CA GLY A 83 2.07 -8.99 -10.20
C GLY A 83 2.72 -9.84 -11.30
N PHE A 84 1.96 -10.24 -12.34
CA PHE A 84 2.48 -11.03 -13.45
C PHE A 84 2.87 -10.14 -14.65
N LEU A 85 4.02 -10.44 -15.26
CA LEU A 85 4.43 -9.96 -16.58
C LEU A 85 3.80 -10.80 -17.68
#